data_AF-A0AA41VKK7-F1
#
_entry.id   AF-A0AA41VKK7-F1
#
_cell.length_a   1.000
_cell.length_b   1.000
_cell.length_c   1.000
_cell.angle_alpha   90.00
_cell.angle_beta   90.00
_cell.angle_gamma   90.00
#
_symmetry.space_group_name_H-M   'P 1'
#
loop_
_entity.id
_entity.type
_entity.pdbx_description
1 polymer ?
#
loop_
_entity_poly.entity_id
_entity_poly.type
_entity_poly.pdbx_seq_one_letter_code
_entity_poly.pdbx_strand_id
1 'polypeptide(L)'
;MHTEAMLSLSVSLRLILILVIISLASKCTSGATFTFINNCDYTVWPGILSNTGSPKLGTTGFQLPKANSVSFQAPAGWSGRFWGRTGCTFDSSGRGSCSTADCGSGQIECNGNGATPPATLAEFTLGIGSQDFYDVSLVDGYNLPMIVEGNGQAGSTCVTTGCVTDLNRQCPTELKVGNGDACKSACGAFNTPEYCCSGEFGTPTTCRPSVYSKIFKSACPRSYSYAYDDATSTFTCTGADYTITFCPSYSNSQKASKETTPVTAPPATVAMTPPFTGSTGDGSNSGFAYGSGDGTGSTTNPGYAANTGYGSNTNAEYGSNTDSGYGSNTNSGYGTGTESGTGSSTDSGGGAMLADASWLAGLAVGDSARIFPCALKITSSVVAATSIFVLSSFYL
;
A
#
# COMPACT_ATOMS: atom_id res chain seq x y z
N MET A 1 20.21 42.37 -49.68
CA MET A 1 20.17 42.62 -48.22
C MET A 1 18.76 42.77 -47.67
N HIS A 2 17.89 43.63 -48.22
CA HIS A 2 16.51 43.77 -47.70
C HIS A 2 15.62 42.53 -47.86
N THR A 3 15.73 41.80 -48.96
CA THR A 3 14.95 40.56 -49.20
C THR A 3 15.35 39.43 -48.24
N GLU A 4 16.64 39.23 -48.00
CA GLU A 4 17.16 38.24 -47.04
C GLU A 4 16.73 38.57 -45.60
N ALA A 5 16.79 39.85 -45.21
CA ALA A 5 16.35 40.30 -43.88
C ALA A 5 14.83 40.14 -43.68
N MET A 6 14.02 40.42 -44.71
CA MET A 6 12.57 40.18 -44.65
C MET A 6 12.21 38.70 -44.60
N LEU A 7 12.95 37.84 -45.32
CA LEU A 7 12.76 36.39 -45.27
C LEU A 7 13.07 35.85 -43.87
N SER A 8 14.19 36.27 -43.28
CA SER A 8 14.59 35.91 -41.91
C SER A 8 13.53 36.34 -40.87
N LEU A 9 13.03 37.58 -40.94
CA LEU A 9 12.00 38.07 -40.04
C LEU A 9 10.69 37.28 -40.15
N SER A 10 10.31 36.90 -41.37
CA SER A 10 9.10 36.11 -41.63
C SER A 10 9.19 34.68 -41.06
N VAL A 11 10.37 34.07 -41.10
CA VAL A 11 10.63 32.73 -40.56
C VAL A 11 10.64 32.77 -39.03
N SER A 12 11.29 33.76 -38.42
CA SER A 12 11.28 33.96 -36.98
C SER A 12 9.87 34.20 -36.43
N LEU A 13 9.04 35.00 -37.12
CA LEU A 13 7.67 35.27 -36.68
C LEU A 13 6.79 34.01 -36.75
N ARG A 14 6.96 33.17 -37.78
CA ARG A 14 6.25 31.87 -37.89
C ARG A 14 6.69 30.89 -36.80
N LEU A 15 7.98 30.83 -36.48
CA LEU A 15 8.50 29.96 -35.42
C LEU A 15 7.96 30.39 -34.05
N ILE A 16 7.92 31.69 -33.76
CA ILE A 16 7.34 32.23 -32.53
C ILE A 16 5.86 31.91 -32.45
N LEU A 17 5.10 32.11 -33.54
CA LEU A 17 3.68 31.77 -33.58
C LEU A 17 3.44 30.28 -33.31
N ILE A 18 4.27 29.40 -33.88
CA ILE A 18 4.21 27.94 -33.64
C ILE A 18 4.50 27.62 -32.17
N LEU A 19 5.54 28.20 -31.57
CA LEU A 19 5.88 28.00 -30.16
C LEU A 19 4.80 28.54 -29.21
N VAL A 20 4.16 29.67 -29.55
CA VAL A 20 3.01 30.23 -28.84
C VAL A 20 1.81 29.29 -28.96
N ILE A 21 1.49 28.79 -30.15
CA ILE A 21 0.40 27.82 -30.35
C ILE A 21 0.65 26.52 -29.56
N ILE A 22 1.88 25.99 -29.56
CA ILE A 22 2.25 24.78 -28.80
C ILE A 22 2.11 25.02 -27.28
N SER A 23 2.54 26.18 -26.79
CA SER A 23 2.42 26.53 -25.36
C SER A 23 0.98 26.79 -24.93
N LEU A 24 0.12 27.39 -25.78
CA LEU A 24 -1.32 27.48 -25.52
C LEU A 24 -2.04 26.14 -25.64
N ALA A 25 -1.53 25.19 -26.44
CA ALA A 25 -2.06 23.84 -26.58
C ALA A 25 -1.59 22.88 -25.47
N SER A 26 -0.63 23.30 -24.64
CA SER A 26 -0.11 22.50 -23.54
C SER A 26 -1.13 22.42 -22.39
N LYS A 27 -1.87 21.31 -22.32
CA LYS A 27 -2.69 21.00 -21.15
C LYS A 27 -1.77 20.57 -20.01
N CYS A 28 -1.75 21.31 -18.90
CA CYS A 28 -1.23 20.75 -17.65
C CYS A 28 -2.23 19.73 -17.13
N THR A 29 -1.83 18.46 -17.10
CA THR A 29 -2.55 17.46 -16.33
C THR A 29 -2.34 17.77 -14.85
N SER A 30 -3.44 17.95 -14.12
CA SER A 30 -3.39 17.81 -12.66
C SER A 30 -3.22 16.33 -12.38
N GLY A 31 -2.32 15.97 -11.48
CA GLY A 31 -1.96 14.59 -11.18
C GLY A 31 -1.09 14.52 -9.95
N ALA A 32 -0.84 13.31 -9.47
CA ALA A 32 0.06 13.07 -8.35
C ALA A 32 1.30 12.33 -8.82
N THR A 33 2.45 12.72 -8.31
CA THR A 33 3.69 11.96 -8.44
C THR A 33 3.73 10.92 -7.33
N PHE A 34 3.82 9.64 -7.70
CA PHE A 34 4.12 8.56 -6.77
C PHE A 34 5.61 8.25 -6.83
N THR A 35 6.32 8.40 -5.71
CA THR A 35 7.73 8.04 -5.56
C THR A 35 7.87 6.81 -4.68
N PHE A 36 8.42 5.75 -5.24
CA PHE A 36 8.69 4.50 -4.54
C PHE A 36 10.12 4.52 -4.03
N ILE A 37 10.33 4.22 -2.75
CA ILE A 37 11.65 4.13 -2.12
C ILE A 37 11.79 2.74 -1.51
N ASN A 38 12.90 2.06 -1.81
CA ASN A 38 13.25 0.81 -1.16
C ASN A 38 14.35 1.03 -0.12
N ASN A 39 13.96 1.07 1.16
CA ASN A 39 14.88 1.08 2.30
C ASN A 39 15.13 -0.31 2.89
N CYS A 40 14.57 -1.37 2.30
CA CYS A 40 14.89 -2.73 2.69
C CYS A 40 16.35 -3.05 2.35
N ASP A 41 16.93 -4.01 3.05
CA ASP A 41 18.28 -4.50 2.76
C ASP A 41 18.34 -5.49 1.59
N TYR A 42 17.21 -5.73 0.93
CA TYR A 42 17.02 -6.57 -0.25
C TYR A 42 16.26 -5.83 -1.37
N THR A 43 16.26 -6.39 -2.57
CA THR A 43 15.47 -5.89 -3.70
C THR A 43 13.98 -6.18 -3.49
N VAL A 44 13.14 -5.19 -3.76
CA VAL A 44 11.68 -5.33 -3.81
C VAL A 44 11.24 -5.23 -5.27
N TRP A 45 10.17 -5.94 -5.64
CA TRP A 45 9.55 -5.78 -6.96
C TRP A 45 8.15 -5.21 -6.81
N PRO A 46 7.97 -3.89 -6.86
CA PRO A 46 6.64 -3.32 -6.71
C PRO A 46 5.69 -3.80 -7.80
N GLY A 47 4.42 -3.95 -7.43
CA GLY A 47 3.31 -4.18 -8.35
C GLY A 47 2.35 -2.99 -8.31
N ILE A 48 1.72 -2.72 -9.45
CA ILE A 48 0.76 -1.62 -9.62
C ILE A 48 -0.50 -2.19 -10.25
N LEU A 49 -1.64 -1.95 -9.60
CA LEU A 49 -2.96 -2.24 -10.15
C LEU A 49 -3.80 -0.96 -10.19
N SER A 50 -4.14 -0.51 -11.39
CA SER A 50 -5.18 0.50 -11.58
C SER A 50 -6.56 -0.15 -11.42
N ASN A 51 -7.48 0.52 -10.73
CA ASN A 51 -8.86 0.07 -10.60
C ASN A 51 -9.64 0.24 -11.90
N THR A 52 -10.79 -0.43 -12.01
CA THR A 52 -11.70 -0.27 -13.14
C THR A 52 -12.02 1.20 -13.39
N GLY A 53 -11.88 1.65 -14.64
CA GLY A 53 -12.09 3.05 -15.04
C GLY A 53 -10.85 3.94 -14.90
N SER A 54 -9.78 3.49 -14.23
CA SER A 54 -8.50 4.20 -14.16
C SER A 54 -7.52 3.71 -15.22
N PRO A 55 -6.75 4.60 -15.88
CA PRO A 55 -5.74 4.18 -16.86
C PRO A 55 -4.59 3.41 -16.19
N LYS A 56 -3.95 2.52 -16.94
CA LYS A 56 -2.66 1.95 -16.53
C LYS A 56 -1.62 3.07 -16.41
N LEU A 57 -0.78 3.00 -15.40
CA LEU A 57 0.40 3.87 -15.32
C LEU A 57 1.49 3.38 -16.29
N GLY A 58 2.68 3.99 -16.26
CA GLY A 58 3.77 3.64 -17.18
C GLY A 58 4.25 2.18 -17.09
N THR A 59 3.93 1.48 -16.01
CA THR A 59 4.21 0.06 -15.75
C THR A 59 3.15 -0.51 -14.80
N THR A 60 3.01 -1.83 -14.77
CA THR A 60 2.25 -2.60 -13.78
C THR A 60 3.14 -3.37 -12.81
N GLY A 61 4.47 -3.36 -13.00
CA GLY A 61 5.42 -3.92 -12.07
C GLY A 61 6.87 -3.73 -12.50
N PHE A 62 7.77 -3.50 -11.55
CA PHE A 62 9.17 -3.19 -11.83
C PHE A 62 10.10 -3.71 -10.73
N GLN A 63 11.41 -3.75 -11.00
CA GLN A 63 12.43 -4.06 -10.01
C GLN A 63 12.87 -2.77 -9.31
N LEU A 64 12.94 -2.80 -7.97
CA LEU A 64 13.41 -1.69 -7.16
C LEU A 64 14.54 -2.18 -6.24
N PRO A 65 15.82 -2.04 -6.66
CA PRO A 65 16.96 -2.45 -5.84
C PRO A 65 17.03 -1.69 -4.51
N LYS A 66 17.77 -2.23 -3.54
CA LYS A 66 18.05 -1.58 -2.26
C LYS A 66 18.53 -0.13 -2.46
N ALA A 67 18.07 0.77 -1.60
CA ALA A 67 18.46 2.18 -1.56
C ALA A 67 18.23 2.94 -2.88
N ASN A 68 17.31 2.46 -3.72
CA ASN A 68 16.90 3.14 -4.95
C ASN A 68 15.48 3.68 -4.83
N SER A 69 15.17 4.61 -5.73
CA SER A 69 13.84 5.19 -5.87
C SER A 69 13.42 5.28 -7.34
N VAL A 70 12.12 5.13 -7.59
CA VAL A 70 11.51 5.31 -8.93
C VAL A 70 10.21 6.11 -8.77
N SER A 71 9.94 7.03 -9.69
CA SER A 71 8.74 7.86 -9.65
C SER A 71 7.86 7.69 -10.89
N PHE A 72 6.55 7.75 -10.71
CA PHE A 72 5.53 7.70 -11.77
C PHE A 72 4.52 8.81 -11.58
N GLN A 73 3.93 9.25 -12.69
CA GLN A 73 2.83 10.21 -12.69
C GLN A 73 1.50 9.45 -12.83
N ALA A 74 0.54 9.79 -11.98
CA ALA A 74 -0.84 9.36 -12.12
C ALA A 74 -1.75 10.57 -12.41
N PRO A 75 -2.73 10.44 -13.32
CA PRO A 75 -3.67 11.52 -13.59
C PRO A 75 -4.60 11.76 -12.40
N ALA A 76 -5.14 12.98 -12.28
CA ALA A 76 -6.25 13.26 -11.38
C ALA A 76 -7.42 12.30 -11.65
N GLY A 77 -8.13 11.87 -10.60
CA GLY A 77 -9.16 10.85 -10.71
C GLY A 77 -8.64 9.41 -10.74
N TRP A 78 -7.32 9.18 -10.75
CA TRP A 78 -6.77 7.82 -10.72
C TRP A 78 -7.06 7.14 -9.39
N SER A 79 -7.52 5.90 -9.46
CA SER A 79 -7.71 5.02 -8.32
C SER A 79 -7.01 3.70 -8.56
N GLY A 80 -6.36 3.16 -7.54
CA GLY A 80 -5.60 1.92 -7.65
C GLY A 80 -4.85 1.61 -6.37
N ARG A 81 -3.99 0.59 -6.47
CA ARG A 81 -3.19 0.09 -5.34
C ARG A 81 -1.80 -0.31 -5.76
N PHE A 82 -0.90 -0.24 -4.79
CA PHE A 82 0.49 -0.64 -4.89
C PHE A 82 0.86 -1.63 -3.80
N TRP A 83 1.85 -2.49 -4.07
CA TRP A 83 2.41 -3.42 -3.10
C TRP A 83 3.86 -3.73 -3.45
N GLY A 84 4.61 -4.33 -2.53
CA GLY A 84 5.97 -4.83 -2.78
C GLY A 84 6.01 -6.35 -2.81
N ARG A 85 6.60 -6.95 -3.85
CA ARG A 85 6.90 -8.40 -3.90
C ARG A 85 8.30 -8.69 -3.37
N THR A 86 8.47 -9.83 -2.69
CA THR A 86 9.77 -10.25 -2.12
C THR A 86 10.13 -11.68 -2.53
N GLY A 87 11.42 -12.03 -2.42
CA GLY A 87 11.91 -13.36 -2.78
C GLY A 87 11.76 -13.68 -4.27
N CYS A 88 11.79 -12.67 -5.13
CA CYS A 88 11.56 -12.86 -6.56
C CYS A 88 12.79 -13.38 -7.29
N THR A 89 12.55 -14.31 -8.21
CA THR A 89 13.55 -14.79 -9.17
C THR A 89 12.98 -14.66 -10.56
N PHE A 90 13.60 -13.82 -11.40
CA PHE A 90 13.24 -13.63 -12.81
C PHE A 90 14.45 -13.97 -13.69
N ASP A 91 14.19 -14.66 -14.80
CA ASP A 91 15.19 -14.93 -15.83
C ASP A 91 15.52 -13.66 -16.65
N SER A 92 16.47 -13.77 -17.58
CA SER A 92 16.86 -12.65 -18.45
C SER A 92 15.75 -12.15 -19.38
N SER A 93 14.67 -12.92 -19.54
CA SER A 93 13.47 -12.53 -20.28
C SER A 93 12.38 -11.92 -19.39
N GLY A 94 12.69 -11.71 -18.10
CA GLY A 94 11.76 -11.15 -17.12
C GLY A 94 10.66 -12.11 -16.68
N ARG A 95 10.84 -13.43 -16.90
CA ARG A 95 9.87 -14.47 -16.48
C ARG A 95 10.28 -15.13 -15.18
N GLY A 96 9.31 -15.41 -14.31
CA GLY A 96 9.59 -15.91 -12.99
C GLY A 96 8.45 -15.72 -12.01
N SER A 97 8.76 -15.76 -10.72
CA SER A 97 7.79 -15.65 -9.63
C SER A 97 8.42 -15.09 -8.36
N CYS A 98 7.57 -14.66 -7.44
CA CYS A 98 7.94 -14.17 -6.11
C CYS A 98 7.41 -15.07 -4.99
N SER A 99 8.09 -15.05 -3.84
CA SER A 99 7.68 -15.83 -2.66
C SER A 99 6.49 -15.20 -1.93
N THR A 100 6.40 -13.86 -1.91
CA THR A 100 5.28 -13.14 -1.30
C THR A 100 4.69 -12.11 -2.26
N ALA A 101 3.39 -11.88 -2.14
CA ALA A 101 2.61 -10.90 -2.91
C ALA A 101 2.73 -11.04 -4.44
N ASP A 102 3.08 -12.23 -4.94
CA ASP A 102 3.20 -12.49 -6.37
C ASP A 102 1.89 -12.21 -7.11
N CYS A 103 1.95 -11.67 -8.31
CA CYS A 103 0.75 -11.31 -9.08
C CYS A 103 0.34 -12.36 -10.13
N GLY A 104 0.97 -13.54 -10.13
CA GLY A 104 0.58 -14.67 -10.95
C GLY A 104 0.73 -14.47 -12.46
N SER A 105 1.31 -13.36 -12.91
CA SER A 105 1.53 -13.06 -14.33
C SER A 105 2.67 -13.88 -14.93
N GLY A 106 3.51 -14.49 -14.08
CA GLY A 106 4.75 -15.14 -14.49
C GLY A 106 5.82 -14.16 -14.99
N GLN A 107 5.64 -12.85 -14.78
CA GLN A 107 6.51 -11.78 -15.28
C GLN A 107 6.77 -10.69 -14.24
N ILE A 108 7.76 -9.84 -14.49
CA ILE A 108 7.97 -8.61 -13.69
C ILE A 108 6.72 -7.72 -13.76
N GLU A 109 6.14 -7.54 -14.94
CA GLU A 109 4.88 -6.82 -15.12
C GLU A 109 3.70 -7.65 -14.57
N CYS A 110 2.81 -7.02 -13.81
CA CYS A 110 1.63 -7.70 -13.26
C CYS A 110 0.44 -7.77 -14.24
N ASN A 111 0.49 -7.03 -15.34
CA ASN A 111 -0.44 -7.12 -16.48
C ASN A 111 -1.93 -6.94 -16.13
N GLY A 112 -2.23 -6.26 -15.02
CA GLY A 112 -3.61 -6.06 -14.53
C GLY A 112 -4.04 -7.07 -13.48
N ASN A 113 -3.16 -7.98 -13.05
CA ASN A 113 -3.40 -8.85 -11.92
C ASN A 113 -3.04 -8.13 -10.60
N GLY A 114 -3.80 -8.43 -9.55
CA GLY A 114 -3.49 -8.00 -8.18
C GLY A 114 -2.45 -8.89 -7.51
N ALA A 115 -2.00 -8.48 -6.32
CA ALA A 115 -1.17 -9.33 -5.46
C ALA A 115 -1.95 -10.57 -5.02
N THR A 116 -1.27 -11.72 -4.95
CA THR A 116 -1.75 -12.89 -4.22
C THR A 116 -1.47 -12.68 -2.72
N PRO A 117 -2.49 -12.62 -1.85
CA PRO A 117 -2.29 -12.46 -0.42
C PRO A 117 -1.41 -13.56 0.19
N PRO A 118 -0.62 -13.28 1.25
CA PRO A 118 -0.59 -12.03 2.00
C PRO A 118 0.21 -10.89 1.35
N ALA A 119 -0.34 -9.67 1.38
CA ALA A 119 0.31 -8.47 0.85
C ALA A 119 -0.09 -7.22 1.62
N THR A 120 0.91 -6.42 2.03
CA THR A 120 0.68 -5.06 2.52
C THR A 120 0.36 -4.16 1.33
N LEU A 121 -0.79 -3.49 1.35
CA LEU A 121 -1.28 -2.66 0.24
C LEU A 121 -1.21 -1.18 0.57
N ALA A 122 -0.86 -0.35 -0.40
CA ALA A 122 -1.04 1.10 -0.35
C ALA A 122 -2.12 1.47 -1.37
N GLU A 123 -3.23 2.03 -0.90
CA GLU A 123 -4.43 2.23 -1.69
C GLU A 123 -4.70 3.72 -1.87
N PHE A 124 -5.15 4.12 -3.07
CA PHE A 124 -5.33 5.52 -3.43
C PHE A 124 -6.60 5.71 -4.26
N THR A 125 -7.25 6.86 -4.03
CA THR A 125 -8.24 7.46 -4.91
C THR A 125 -7.94 8.95 -4.99
N LEU A 126 -7.41 9.39 -6.14
CA LEU A 126 -7.05 10.79 -6.37
C LEU A 126 -8.28 11.60 -6.78
N GLY A 127 -8.46 12.78 -6.19
CA GLY A 127 -9.58 13.66 -6.47
C GLY A 127 -9.48 14.32 -7.84
N ILE A 128 -10.63 14.71 -8.42
CA ILE A 128 -10.71 15.61 -9.57
C ILE A 128 -11.08 17.00 -9.07
N GLY A 129 -10.09 17.72 -8.52
CA GLY A 129 -10.33 19.00 -7.84
C GLY A 129 -10.98 18.86 -6.45
N SER A 130 -11.07 17.63 -5.95
CA SER A 130 -11.43 17.25 -4.58
C SER A 130 -10.19 16.77 -3.80
N GLN A 131 -10.37 16.34 -2.56
CA GLN A 131 -9.30 15.72 -1.77
C GLN A 131 -9.01 14.31 -2.30
N ASP A 132 -7.75 13.91 -2.20
CA ASP A 132 -7.33 12.54 -2.38
C ASP A 132 -7.64 11.73 -1.12
N PHE A 133 -7.89 10.44 -1.29
CA PHE A 133 -8.00 9.46 -0.21
C PHE A 133 -6.89 8.43 -0.36
N TYR A 134 -6.20 8.12 0.73
CA TYR A 134 -5.16 7.12 0.74
C TYR A 134 -5.03 6.43 2.09
N ASP A 135 -4.53 5.21 2.04
CA ASP A 135 -4.26 4.39 3.21
C ASP A 135 -3.21 3.31 2.93
N VAL A 136 -2.78 2.65 4.00
CA VAL A 136 -2.07 1.38 3.92
C VAL A 136 -2.94 0.34 4.61
N SER A 137 -3.20 -0.75 3.90
CA SER A 137 -4.14 -1.78 4.28
C SER A 137 -3.47 -3.12 4.51
N LEU A 138 -3.86 -3.77 5.61
CA LEU A 138 -3.48 -5.12 6.01
C LEU A 138 -4.67 -6.09 5.94
N VAL A 139 -5.77 -5.69 5.28
CA VAL A 139 -6.95 -6.53 5.05
C VAL A 139 -6.56 -7.81 4.31
N ASP A 140 -5.67 -7.66 3.33
CA ASP A 140 -5.07 -8.76 2.55
C ASP A 140 -3.81 -9.33 3.22
N GLY A 141 -3.58 -9.07 4.50
CA GLY A 141 -2.42 -9.57 5.24
C GLY A 141 -1.23 -8.63 5.19
N TYR A 142 -0.05 -9.17 5.51
CA TYR A 142 1.18 -8.42 5.62
C TYR A 142 2.34 -9.24 5.09
N ASN A 143 3.25 -8.63 4.33
CA ASN A 143 4.50 -9.27 3.92
C ASN A 143 5.73 -8.43 4.25
N LEU A 144 5.64 -7.10 4.17
CA LEU A 144 6.76 -6.20 4.47
C LEU A 144 6.29 -4.84 5.01
N PRO A 145 7.12 -4.13 5.79
CA PRO A 145 6.73 -2.83 6.33
C PRO A 145 6.64 -1.78 5.23
N MET A 146 5.60 -0.97 5.25
CA MET A 146 5.34 0.06 4.24
C MET A 146 4.68 1.28 4.88
N ILE A 147 5.10 2.48 4.46
CA ILE A 147 4.42 3.74 4.75
C ILE A 147 4.13 4.52 3.49
N VAL A 148 3.13 5.40 3.58
CA VAL A 148 2.80 6.42 2.59
C VAL A 148 2.90 7.78 3.26
N GLU A 149 3.67 8.68 2.66
CA GLU A 149 3.81 10.07 3.08
C GLU A 149 3.26 10.99 1.98
N GLY A 150 2.26 11.81 2.31
CA GLY A 150 1.71 12.81 1.41
C GLY A 150 2.40 14.17 1.56
N ASN A 151 2.92 14.70 0.46
CA ASN A 151 3.52 16.02 0.36
C ASN A 151 2.53 16.96 -0.35
N GLY A 152 1.54 17.43 0.40
CA GLY A 152 0.49 18.30 -0.12
C GLY A 152 0.91 19.77 -0.25
N GLN A 153 0.01 20.57 -0.83
CA GLN A 153 0.21 22.01 -0.94
C GLN A 153 0.28 22.70 0.43
N ALA A 154 0.87 23.90 0.49
CA ALA A 154 0.95 24.68 1.71
C ALA A 154 -0.45 24.86 2.36
N GLY A 155 -0.57 24.51 3.64
CA GLY A 155 -1.83 24.54 4.40
C GLY A 155 -2.64 23.24 4.36
N SER A 156 -2.24 22.24 3.57
CA SER A 156 -2.81 20.89 3.67
C SER A 156 -2.23 20.14 4.87
N THR A 157 -3.04 19.30 5.53
CA THR A 157 -2.60 18.41 6.62
C THR A 157 -2.60 16.99 6.08
N CYS A 158 -1.48 16.58 5.51
CA CYS A 158 -1.30 15.25 4.96
C CYS A 158 -0.54 14.41 5.97
N VAL A 159 -1.12 13.29 6.40
CA VAL A 159 -0.58 12.52 7.52
C VAL A 159 -0.03 11.21 7.01
N THR A 160 1.19 10.87 7.45
CA THR A 160 1.82 9.59 7.12
C THR A 160 0.93 8.42 7.57
N THR A 161 0.73 7.42 6.72
CA THR A 161 -0.04 6.20 7.04
C THR A 161 0.84 4.98 6.80
N GLY A 162 0.52 3.84 7.43
CA GLY A 162 1.27 2.60 7.26
C GLY A 162 1.79 1.93 8.52
N CYS A 163 2.63 0.95 8.27
CA CYS A 163 3.23 0.10 9.27
C CYS A 163 4.75 0.14 9.20
N VAL A 164 5.36 0.72 10.23
CA VAL A 164 6.83 0.73 10.43
C VAL A 164 7.32 -0.55 11.13
N THR A 165 6.42 -1.24 11.82
CA THR A 165 6.73 -2.46 12.57
C THR A 165 6.86 -3.66 11.64
N ASP A 166 7.83 -4.53 11.93
CA ASP A 166 7.92 -5.87 11.33
C ASP A 166 6.86 -6.80 11.97
N LEU A 167 5.66 -6.81 11.38
CA LEU A 167 4.52 -7.60 11.88
C LEU A 167 4.77 -9.11 11.74
N ASN A 168 5.65 -9.56 10.83
CA ASN A 168 5.99 -10.97 10.67
C ASN A 168 6.56 -11.58 11.96
N ARG A 169 7.29 -10.79 12.76
CA ARG A 169 7.82 -11.21 14.08
C ARG A 169 6.74 -11.45 15.14
N GLN A 170 5.58 -10.84 14.97
CA GLN A 170 4.44 -10.93 15.88
C GLN A 170 3.28 -11.74 15.28
N CYS A 171 3.48 -12.32 14.10
CA CYS A 171 2.45 -13.07 13.41
C CYS A 171 2.02 -14.30 14.23
N PRO A 172 0.71 -14.48 14.53
CA PRO A 172 0.20 -15.71 15.13
C PRO A 172 0.56 -16.93 14.29
N THR A 173 0.85 -18.06 14.94
CA THR A 173 1.37 -19.26 14.28
C THR A 173 0.45 -19.75 13.15
N GLU A 174 -0.86 -19.71 13.37
CA GLU A 174 -1.92 -20.09 12.45
C GLU A 174 -2.07 -19.14 11.23
N LEU A 175 -1.45 -17.97 11.27
CA LEU A 175 -1.45 -16.98 10.17
C LEU A 175 -0.11 -16.93 9.41
N LYS A 176 0.94 -17.59 9.90
CA LYS A 176 2.27 -17.53 9.28
C LYS A 176 2.31 -18.19 7.91
N VAL A 177 3.08 -17.59 7.01
CA VAL A 177 3.46 -18.16 5.71
C VAL A 177 4.96 -18.43 5.69
N GLY A 178 5.36 -19.57 5.13
CA GLY A 178 6.76 -19.98 5.07
C GLY A 178 7.39 -20.07 6.46
N ASN A 179 8.60 -19.53 6.61
CA ASN A 179 9.28 -19.48 7.91
C ASN A 179 8.98 -18.18 8.69
N GLY A 180 7.81 -17.58 8.45
CA GLY A 180 7.47 -16.24 8.91
C GLY A 180 7.84 -15.16 7.90
N ASP A 181 7.82 -15.49 6.61
CA ASP A 181 8.14 -14.58 5.51
C ASP A 181 6.99 -13.59 5.24
N ALA A 182 5.77 -13.97 5.62
CA ALA A 182 4.58 -13.15 5.57
C ALA A 182 3.52 -13.62 6.60
N CYS A 183 2.51 -12.80 6.82
CA CYS A 183 1.40 -13.04 7.75
C CYS A 183 0.06 -12.86 7.05
N LYS A 184 -0.74 -13.93 6.98
CA LYS A 184 -2.12 -13.86 6.47
C LYS A 184 -2.98 -12.99 7.38
N SER A 185 -3.96 -12.29 6.81
CA SER A 185 -5.09 -11.83 7.61
C SER A 185 -5.96 -13.01 8.04
N ALA A 186 -6.85 -12.81 9.01
CA ALA A 186 -7.79 -13.85 9.40
C ALA A 186 -8.71 -14.27 8.25
N CYS A 187 -9.12 -13.32 7.40
CA CYS A 187 -9.89 -13.65 6.21
C CYS A 187 -9.10 -14.57 5.27
N GLY A 188 -7.84 -14.21 4.95
CA GLY A 188 -6.98 -15.02 4.09
C GLY A 188 -6.60 -16.39 4.68
N ALA A 189 -6.71 -16.58 5.99
CA ALA A 189 -6.43 -17.86 6.65
C ALA A 189 -7.65 -18.76 6.80
N PHE A 190 -8.80 -18.20 7.19
CA PHE A 190 -9.97 -18.98 7.58
C PHE A 190 -11.14 -18.89 6.60
N ASN A 191 -11.17 -17.86 5.75
CA ASN A 191 -12.19 -17.65 4.73
C ASN A 191 -13.64 -17.75 5.27
N THR A 192 -13.89 -17.23 6.47
CA THR A 192 -15.24 -17.21 7.06
C THR A 192 -15.89 -15.83 6.88
N PRO A 193 -17.24 -15.77 6.80
CA PRO A 193 -17.97 -14.51 6.66
C PRO A 193 -17.60 -13.46 7.73
N GLU A 194 -17.38 -13.88 8.96
CA GLU A 194 -17.01 -13.03 10.10
C GLU A 194 -15.67 -12.32 9.90
N TYR A 195 -14.68 -13.03 9.36
CA TYR A 195 -13.35 -12.46 9.14
C TYR A 195 -13.25 -11.68 7.83
N CYS A 196 -14.04 -12.08 6.84
CA CYS A 196 -14.05 -11.48 5.51
C CYS A 196 -15.12 -10.39 5.35
N CYS A 197 -15.87 -10.08 6.41
CA CYS A 197 -16.96 -9.10 6.40
C CYS A 197 -17.92 -9.29 5.22
N SER A 198 -18.39 -10.52 5.04
CA SER A 198 -19.27 -10.89 3.93
C SER A 198 -20.57 -11.52 4.43
N GLY A 199 -21.57 -11.65 3.54
CA GLY A 199 -22.88 -12.18 3.90
C GLY A 199 -23.54 -11.37 5.03
N GLU A 200 -23.93 -12.04 6.11
CA GLU A 200 -24.53 -11.40 7.30
C GLU A 200 -23.57 -10.42 8.00
N PHE A 201 -22.27 -10.57 7.79
CA PHE A 201 -21.22 -9.70 8.31
C PHE A 201 -20.83 -8.59 7.32
N GLY A 202 -21.61 -8.38 6.24
CA GLY A 202 -21.36 -7.37 5.21
C GLY A 202 -21.65 -5.92 5.60
N THR A 203 -21.66 -5.58 6.89
CA THR A 203 -21.85 -4.20 7.36
C THR A 203 -20.88 -3.87 8.50
N PRO A 204 -20.49 -2.60 8.69
CA PRO A 204 -19.66 -2.19 9.81
C PRO A 204 -20.24 -2.56 11.19
N THR A 205 -21.56 -2.65 11.30
CA THR A 205 -22.26 -2.97 12.55
C THR A 205 -22.17 -4.46 12.88
N THR A 206 -22.17 -5.32 11.86
CA THR A 206 -22.17 -6.77 12.01
C THR A 206 -20.77 -7.37 11.96
N CYS A 207 -19.84 -6.85 11.15
CA CYS A 207 -18.44 -7.25 11.18
C CYS A 207 -17.67 -6.50 12.27
N ARG A 208 -17.33 -7.19 13.35
CA ARG A 208 -16.61 -6.59 14.48
C ARG A 208 -15.11 -6.94 14.44
N PRO A 209 -14.24 -6.11 15.03
CA PRO A 209 -12.82 -6.42 15.14
C PRO A 209 -12.59 -7.77 15.84
N SER A 210 -11.85 -8.67 15.19
CA SER A 210 -11.46 -9.97 15.72
C SER A 210 -10.22 -9.88 16.61
N VAL A 211 -9.84 -10.98 17.26
CA VAL A 211 -8.56 -11.07 17.97
C VAL A 211 -7.38 -10.84 17.01
N TYR A 212 -7.47 -11.31 15.77
CA TYR A 212 -6.42 -11.18 14.76
C TYR A 212 -6.30 -9.75 14.22
N SER A 213 -7.42 -9.10 13.89
CA SER A 213 -7.35 -7.71 13.41
C SER A 213 -6.85 -6.76 14.50
N LYS A 214 -7.18 -7.02 15.77
CA LYS A 214 -6.62 -6.27 16.91
C LYS A 214 -5.11 -6.44 17.05
N ILE A 215 -4.55 -7.62 16.77
CA ILE A 215 -3.09 -7.84 16.76
C ILE A 215 -2.45 -6.97 15.67
N PHE A 216 -3.03 -6.98 14.46
CA PHE A 216 -2.54 -6.19 13.33
C PHE A 216 -2.62 -4.69 13.64
N LYS A 217 -3.75 -4.22 14.17
CA LYS A 217 -3.93 -2.82 14.58
C LYS A 217 -2.98 -2.40 15.68
N SER A 218 -2.72 -3.26 16.66
CA SER A 218 -1.78 -2.97 17.74
C SER A 218 -0.35 -2.79 17.23
N ALA A 219 0.06 -3.59 16.24
CA ALA A 219 1.39 -3.47 15.63
C ALA A 219 1.50 -2.29 14.66
N CYS A 220 0.40 -1.99 13.96
CA CYS A 220 0.31 -0.99 12.91
C CYS A 220 -0.93 -0.08 13.12
N PRO A 221 -0.92 0.85 14.12
CA PRO A 221 -2.11 1.62 14.50
C PRO A 221 -2.62 2.58 13.42
N ARG A 222 -1.80 2.86 12.41
CA ARG A 222 -2.09 3.77 11.30
C ARG A 222 -2.34 3.01 9.99
N SER A 223 -2.79 1.77 10.07
CA SER A 223 -3.16 0.94 8.91
C SER A 223 -4.53 0.32 9.13
N TYR A 224 -5.24 0.02 8.03
CA TYR A 224 -6.43 -0.82 8.07
C TYR A 224 -6.02 -2.23 8.51
N SER A 225 -6.69 -2.78 9.52
CA SER A 225 -6.47 -4.14 10.02
C SER A 225 -7.55 -5.13 9.63
N TYR A 226 -8.71 -4.65 9.15
CA TYR A 226 -9.82 -5.41 8.58
C TYR A 226 -10.75 -4.48 7.77
N ALA A 227 -11.71 -5.03 7.02
CA ALA A 227 -12.46 -4.30 6.00
C ALA A 227 -13.29 -3.10 6.51
N TYR A 228 -13.74 -3.11 7.77
CA TYR A 228 -14.49 -2.00 8.38
C TYR A 228 -13.75 -1.38 9.57
N ASP A 229 -12.42 -1.37 9.54
CA ASP A 229 -11.63 -0.62 10.53
C ASP A 229 -12.05 0.86 10.58
N ASP A 230 -11.75 1.50 11.69
CA ASP A 230 -12.22 2.86 11.94
C ASP A 230 -11.51 3.92 11.08
N ALA A 231 -12.08 5.13 11.10
CA ALA A 231 -11.62 6.29 10.34
C ALA A 231 -10.20 6.77 10.70
N THR A 232 -9.52 6.17 11.68
CA THR A 232 -8.08 6.43 11.91
C THR A 232 -7.18 5.84 10.82
N SER A 233 -7.76 5.12 9.85
CA SER A 233 -7.02 4.35 8.85
C SER A 233 -7.10 4.94 7.44
N THR A 234 -8.08 5.80 7.13
CA THR A 234 -8.13 6.57 5.86
C THR A 234 -7.69 8.00 6.10
N PHE A 235 -6.79 8.47 5.24
CA PHE A 235 -6.26 9.82 5.30
C PHE A 235 -6.62 10.56 4.03
N THR A 236 -6.80 11.87 4.17
CA THR A 236 -7.02 12.75 3.04
C THR A 236 -5.90 13.75 2.89
N CYS A 237 -5.69 14.21 1.65
CA CYS A 237 -4.70 15.23 1.33
C CYS A 237 -5.14 16.00 0.09
N THR A 238 -4.64 17.22 -0.08
CA THR A 238 -5.02 18.08 -1.21
C THR A 238 -3.79 18.46 -2.01
N GLY A 239 -3.82 18.15 -3.32
CA GLY A 239 -2.78 18.53 -4.27
C GLY A 239 -1.41 17.98 -3.87
N ALA A 240 -1.35 16.67 -3.61
CA ALA A 240 -0.16 16.03 -3.09
C ALA A 240 0.60 15.24 -4.15
N ASP A 241 1.92 15.19 -3.94
CA ASP A 241 2.73 14.07 -4.35
C ASP A 241 2.86 13.08 -3.19
N TYR A 242 3.06 11.80 -3.47
CA TYR A 242 3.11 10.74 -2.47
C TYR A 242 4.42 9.97 -2.54
N THR A 243 4.98 9.67 -1.38
CA THR A 243 6.15 8.79 -1.24
C THR A 243 5.73 7.49 -0.58
N ILE A 244 5.91 6.38 -1.28
CA ILE A 244 5.71 5.03 -0.77
C ILE A 244 7.09 4.47 -0.39
N THR A 245 7.30 4.24 0.90
CA THR A 245 8.58 3.72 1.40
C THR A 245 8.40 2.30 1.91
N PHE A 246 9.15 1.37 1.32
CA PHE A 246 9.30 -0.01 1.81
C PHE A 246 10.42 -0.08 2.86
N CYS A 247 10.17 -0.81 3.95
CA CYS A 247 11.04 -0.89 5.13
C CYS A 247 11.49 0.49 5.67
N PRO A 248 10.56 1.40 6.00
CA PRO A 248 10.90 2.69 6.55
C PRO A 248 11.72 2.57 7.83
N SER A 249 12.74 3.41 7.97
CA SER A 249 13.49 3.51 9.21
C SER A 249 12.67 4.22 10.28
N TYR A 250 12.72 3.75 11.52
CA TYR A 250 12.06 4.36 12.68
C TYR A 250 12.48 5.83 12.97
N SER A 251 13.48 6.38 12.27
CA SER A 251 14.10 7.67 12.59
C SER A 251 13.46 8.90 11.93
N ASN A 252 12.53 8.77 10.99
CA ASN A 252 12.06 9.94 10.20
C ASN A 252 10.62 10.42 10.45
N SER A 253 9.77 9.66 11.14
CA SER A 253 8.38 10.10 11.40
C SER A 253 8.21 11.01 12.63
N GLN A 254 9.30 11.48 13.27
CA GLN A 254 9.22 12.33 14.48
C GLN A 254 10.10 13.60 14.45
N LYS A 255 10.84 13.90 13.37
CA LYS A 255 11.76 15.06 13.37
C LYS A 255 11.78 15.89 12.08
N ALA A 256 10.61 16.29 11.61
CA ALA A 256 10.47 17.40 10.65
C ALA A 256 9.45 18.43 11.15
N SER A 257 9.63 18.90 12.38
CA SER A 257 9.14 20.22 12.77
C SER A 257 10.15 20.87 13.72
N LYS A 258 10.74 21.97 13.23
CA LYS A 258 11.55 22.97 13.95
C LYS A 258 12.81 22.45 14.67
N GLU A 259 13.97 22.81 14.13
CA GLU A 259 14.80 23.83 14.79
C GLU A 259 15.81 24.43 13.80
N THR A 260 15.59 25.68 13.43
CA THR A 260 16.55 26.51 12.71
C THR A 260 17.62 26.98 13.70
N THR A 261 18.86 26.56 13.50
CA THR A 261 20.04 27.10 14.18
C THR A 261 20.20 28.60 13.96
N PRO A 262 20.78 29.31 14.95
CA PRO A 262 21.69 30.41 14.65
C PRO A 262 23.13 30.03 15.02
N VAL A 263 24.01 30.28 14.06
CA VAL A 263 25.48 30.19 14.13
C VAL A 263 26.03 31.30 15.03
N THR A 264 26.94 30.96 15.95
CA THR A 264 27.98 31.90 16.42
C THR A 264 29.30 31.15 16.66
N ALA A 265 30.40 31.71 16.12
CA ALA A 265 31.76 31.16 16.05
C ALA A 265 32.56 31.23 17.39
N PRO A 266 33.74 30.55 17.50
CA PRO A 266 34.45 30.29 18.77
C PRO A 266 35.56 31.32 19.09
N PRO A 267 36.07 31.36 20.33
CA PRO A 267 37.50 31.04 20.57
C PRO A 267 37.73 30.30 21.92
N ALA A 268 38.52 29.22 21.98
CA ALA A 268 39.98 29.13 22.18
C ALA A 268 40.37 28.66 23.61
N THR A 269 40.98 27.47 23.67
CA THR A 269 42.05 26.97 24.56
C THR A 269 42.14 27.39 26.04
N VAL A 270 42.31 26.41 26.96
CA VAL A 270 43.54 26.20 27.78
C VAL A 270 43.43 24.91 28.65
N ALA A 271 44.43 24.03 28.45
CA ALA A 271 45.19 23.11 29.33
C ALA A 271 44.60 22.30 30.52
N MET A 272 44.96 20.99 30.51
CA MET A 272 45.63 20.15 31.55
C MET A 272 45.04 20.14 32.98
N THR A 273 44.80 19.04 33.72
CA THR A 273 45.48 17.72 33.89
C THR A 273 44.59 16.82 34.81
N PRO A 274 44.82 15.48 34.91
CA PRO A 274 44.02 14.49 35.66
C PRO A 274 44.73 14.04 36.97
N PRO A 275 44.50 12.83 37.55
CA PRO A 275 43.28 12.10 37.95
C PRO A 275 43.23 11.88 39.49
N PHE A 276 42.12 11.39 40.06
CA PHE A 276 42.16 10.71 41.36
C PHE A 276 41.39 9.40 41.34
N THR A 277 42.11 8.34 41.68
CA THR A 277 41.70 6.96 41.94
C THR A 277 41.13 6.82 43.35
N GLY A 278 40.12 5.99 43.53
CA GLY A 278 39.66 5.55 44.85
C GLY A 278 38.64 4.42 44.74
N SER A 279 39.04 3.24 45.18
CA SER A 279 38.32 1.96 45.08
C SER A 279 37.56 1.62 46.37
N THR A 280 36.70 0.59 46.26
CA THR A 280 36.17 -0.33 47.28
C THR A 280 35.09 0.13 48.27
N GLY A 281 34.10 -0.74 48.46
CA GLY A 281 33.25 -0.77 49.67
C GLY A 281 31.91 -1.47 49.50
N ASP A 282 31.88 -2.79 49.70
CA ASP A 282 30.70 -3.61 49.97
C ASP A 282 29.86 -3.08 51.15
N GLY A 283 28.56 -3.38 51.18
CA GLY A 283 27.75 -3.24 52.39
C GLY A 283 26.25 -3.39 52.19
N SER A 284 25.73 -4.57 52.52
CA SER A 284 24.31 -4.93 52.52
C SER A 284 23.50 -4.32 53.68
N ASN A 285 22.18 -4.21 53.45
CA ASN A 285 21.08 -4.67 54.31
C ASN A 285 20.08 -3.63 54.89
N SER A 286 18.81 -4.08 54.87
CA SER A 286 17.62 -3.71 55.67
C SER A 286 17.10 -2.27 55.55
N GLY A 287 15.82 -2.00 55.29
CA GLY A 287 14.60 -2.81 55.42
C GLY A 287 13.66 -2.06 56.35
N PHE A 288 12.43 -1.74 55.91
CA PHE A 288 11.29 -1.50 56.81
C PHE A 288 10.00 -1.87 56.09
N ALA A 289 9.36 -2.92 56.63
CA ALA A 289 8.00 -3.31 56.38
C ALA A 289 7.09 -2.71 57.46
N TYR A 290 5.83 -2.44 57.11
CA TYR A 290 4.69 -2.55 58.02
C TYR A 290 3.57 -3.27 57.26
N GLY A 291 3.19 -4.46 57.75
CA GLY A 291 1.90 -5.12 57.49
C GLY A 291 0.79 -4.50 58.35
N SER A 292 -0.42 -5.02 58.48
CA SER A 292 -1.06 -6.30 58.13
C SER A 292 -2.59 -6.14 58.26
N GLY A 293 -3.35 -7.14 57.80
CA GLY A 293 -4.73 -7.43 58.22
C GLY A 293 -5.61 -7.89 57.05
N ASP A 294 -5.51 -9.14 56.57
CA ASP A 294 -6.12 -10.40 57.06
C ASP A 294 -7.62 -10.60 56.75
N GLY A 295 -7.95 -11.76 56.17
CA GLY A 295 -9.28 -12.38 56.28
C GLY A 295 -9.76 -13.29 55.14
N THR A 296 -9.33 -14.57 55.14
CA THR A 296 -10.10 -15.82 54.84
C THR A 296 -10.81 -15.98 53.47
N GLY A 297 -10.82 -17.09 52.73
CA GLY A 297 -10.44 -18.49 52.94
C GLY A 297 -11.32 -19.41 52.05
N SER A 298 -10.79 -20.59 51.71
CA SER A 298 -11.47 -21.78 51.16
C SER A 298 -11.52 -21.98 49.64
N THR A 299 -10.63 -22.87 49.19
CA THR A 299 -10.71 -23.67 47.97
C THR A 299 -11.30 -25.04 48.31
N THR A 300 -12.25 -25.53 47.51
CA THR A 300 -12.68 -26.93 47.51
C THR A 300 -12.81 -27.47 46.10
N ASN A 301 -12.00 -28.49 45.84
CA ASN A 301 -12.14 -29.51 44.79
C ASN A 301 -13.33 -30.44 45.13
N PRO A 302 -13.89 -31.16 44.16
CA PRO A 302 -13.91 -32.62 44.33
C PRO A 302 -13.57 -33.41 43.05
N GLY A 303 -12.85 -34.51 43.27
CA GLY A 303 -12.47 -35.47 42.24
C GLY A 303 -13.45 -36.64 42.04
N TYR A 304 -13.19 -37.35 40.94
CA TYR A 304 -13.40 -38.77 40.60
C TYR A 304 -14.55 -39.59 41.22
N ALA A 305 -15.35 -40.18 40.32
CA ALA A 305 -15.87 -41.54 40.48
C ALA A 305 -15.76 -42.31 39.16
N ALA A 306 -15.20 -43.51 39.25
CA ALA A 306 -15.03 -44.48 38.17
C ALA A 306 -16.32 -45.30 37.95
N ASN A 307 -16.53 -45.78 36.72
CA ASN A 307 -17.26 -47.02 36.51
C ASN A 307 -16.66 -47.81 35.33
N THR A 308 -16.18 -49.01 35.63
CA THR A 308 -15.73 -50.05 34.71
C THR A 308 -16.89 -50.98 34.37
N GLY A 309 -17.09 -51.29 33.09
CA GLY A 309 -17.98 -52.35 32.62
C GLY A 309 -17.43 -53.02 31.36
N TYR A 310 -16.96 -54.26 31.52
CA TYR A 310 -16.50 -55.18 30.48
C TYR A 310 -17.63 -55.61 29.53
N GLY A 311 -17.30 -55.86 28.27
CA GLY A 311 -18.18 -56.55 27.31
C GLY A 311 -17.57 -56.67 25.92
N SER A 312 -16.73 -57.69 25.70
CA SER A 312 -16.28 -58.11 24.36
C SER A 312 -17.36 -58.95 23.68
N ASN A 313 -17.67 -58.70 22.41
CA ASN A 313 -18.07 -59.77 21.49
C ASN A 313 -17.68 -59.45 20.05
N THR A 314 -17.32 -60.53 19.36
CA THR A 314 -16.69 -60.67 18.04
C THR A 314 -17.70 -60.77 16.89
N ASN A 315 -17.30 -60.30 15.69
CA ASN A 315 -17.56 -60.83 14.33
C ASN A 315 -17.13 -59.74 13.31
N ALA A 316 -16.13 -59.91 12.42
CA ALA A 316 -16.07 -60.79 11.23
C ALA A 316 -17.37 -60.67 10.40
N GLU A 317 -17.43 -60.32 9.11
CA GLU A 317 -16.52 -60.48 7.98
C GLU A 317 -17.21 -59.86 6.73
N TYR A 318 -16.47 -59.67 5.63
CA TYR A 318 -16.92 -59.45 4.23
C TYR A 318 -17.63 -58.12 3.86
N GLY A 319 -17.32 -57.42 2.77
CA GLY A 319 -16.39 -57.65 1.66
C GLY A 319 -16.56 -56.58 0.57
N SER A 320 -15.43 -56.01 0.14
CA SER A 320 -15.01 -55.62 -1.22
C SER A 320 -16.01 -55.32 -2.37
N ASN A 321 -15.91 -54.06 -2.84
CA ASN A 321 -15.43 -53.63 -4.17
C ASN A 321 -16.39 -53.47 -5.38
N THR A 322 -15.95 -52.58 -6.30
CA THR A 322 -16.36 -52.30 -7.70
C THR A 322 -17.56 -51.38 -7.91
N ASP A 323 -17.66 -50.52 -8.93
CA ASP A 323 -16.77 -49.93 -9.95
C ASP A 323 -17.63 -48.84 -10.67
N SER A 324 -16.94 -47.96 -11.40
CA SER A 324 -17.33 -46.89 -12.31
C SER A 324 -18.64 -47.02 -13.14
N GLY A 325 -19.19 -45.86 -13.54
CA GLY A 325 -20.26 -45.80 -14.55
C GLY A 325 -20.73 -44.39 -14.93
N TYR A 326 -20.19 -43.87 -16.03
CA TYR A 326 -20.72 -42.74 -16.81
C TYR A 326 -22.15 -43.04 -17.30
N GLY A 327 -23.04 -42.05 -17.29
CA GLY A 327 -24.39 -42.17 -17.83
C GLY A 327 -24.91 -40.84 -18.41
N SER A 328 -24.74 -40.67 -19.72
CA SER A 328 -25.37 -39.61 -20.51
C SER A 328 -26.86 -39.93 -20.69
N ASN A 329 -27.74 -38.93 -20.51
CA ASN A 329 -29.13 -39.03 -20.92
C ASN A 329 -29.50 -37.88 -21.85
N THR A 330 -29.89 -38.23 -23.06
CA THR A 330 -30.46 -37.35 -24.09
C THR A 330 -31.97 -37.39 -24.01
N ASN A 331 -32.64 -36.24 -23.93
CA ASN A 331 -34.01 -36.14 -24.44
C ASN A 331 -34.26 -34.75 -25.04
N SER A 332 -34.74 -34.74 -26.28
CA SER A 332 -35.12 -33.56 -27.05
C SER A 332 -36.61 -33.27 -26.88
N GLY A 333 -36.96 -31.99 -26.89
CA GLY A 333 -38.34 -31.51 -26.90
C GLY A 333 -38.36 -30.04 -27.28
N TYR A 334 -38.82 -29.77 -28.51
CA TYR A 334 -38.93 -28.44 -29.13
C TYR A 334 -40.00 -27.57 -28.45
N GLY A 335 -39.71 -26.27 -28.30
CA GLY A 335 -40.68 -25.24 -27.87
C GLY A 335 -40.07 -23.84 -27.88
N THR A 336 -40.51 -23.02 -28.83
CA THR A 336 -40.05 -21.70 -29.29
C THR A 336 -40.11 -20.55 -28.26
N GLY A 337 -39.12 -19.62 -28.29
CA GLY A 337 -39.34 -18.22 -27.89
C GLY A 337 -38.15 -17.45 -27.26
N THR A 338 -37.57 -16.54 -28.06
CA THR A 338 -36.93 -15.24 -27.72
C THR A 338 -35.62 -15.17 -26.90
N GLU A 339 -34.54 -14.89 -27.64
CA GLU A 339 -33.38 -14.01 -27.40
C GLU A 339 -33.00 -13.58 -25.97
N SER A 340 -31.82 -14.01 -25.51
CA SER A 340 -30.75 -13.17 -24.91
C SER A 340 -29.53 -14.06 -24.66
N GLY A 341 -28.47 -13.90 -25.46
CA GLY A 341 -27.27 -14.72 -25.38
C GLY A 341 -26.42 -14.40 -24.15
N THR A 342 -26.39 -15.29 -23.17
CA THR A 342 -25.40 -15.34 -22.09
C THR A 342 -24.35 -16.40 -22.44
N GLY A 343 -23.17 -15.94 -22.86
CA GLY A 343 -21.99 -16.80 -22.99
C GLY A 343 -21.47 -17.15 -21.60
N SER A 344 -21.68 -18.39 -21.17
CA SER A 344 -21.06 -18.94 -19.96
C SER A 344 -19.68 -19.49 -20.31
N SER A 345 -18.64 -18.73 -20.00
CA SER A 345 -17.28 -19.23 -19.90
C SER A 345 -17.10 -19.79 -18.49
N THR A 346 -16.81 -21.07 -18.40
CA THR A 346 -16.34 -21.73 -17.17
C THR A 346 -14.94 -21.21 -16.81
N ASP A 347 -14.87 -20.22 -15.91
CA ASP A 347 -13.63 -19.79 -15.28
C ASP A 347 -13.46 -20.51 -13.94
N SER A 348 -12.58 -21.50 -13.95
CA SER A 348 -11.95 -22.05 -12.76
C SER A 348 -10.81 -21.11 -12.35
N GLY A 349 -11.16 -20.00 -11.70
CA GLY A 349 -10.21 -19.04 -11.13
C GLY A 349 -10.66 -18.68 -9.72
N GLY A 350 -9.78 -18.84 -8.73
CA GLY A 350 -10.05 -18.46 -7.35
C GLY A 350 -10.54 -17.02 -7.29
N GLY A 351 -11.79 -16.84 -6.86
CA GLY A 351 -12.46 -15.56 -6.80
C GLY A 351 -11.64 -14.57 -6.00
N ALA A 352 -11.25 -13.49 -6.66
CA ALA A 352 -10.77 -12.28 -6.01
C ALA A 352 -11.81 -11.86 -4.97
N MET A 353 -11.37 -11.74 -3.72
CA MET A 353 -12.19 -11.26 -2.62
C MET A 353 -12.68 -9.84 -2.94
N LEU A 354 -13.88 -9.57 -2.44
CA LEU A 354 -14.85 -8.62 -2.93
C LEU A 354 -14.55 -7.17 -2.50
N ALA A 355 -14.36 -6.29 -3.48
CA ALA A 355 -14.82 -4.89 -3.49
C ALA A 355 -14.35 -3.94 -2.36
N ASP A 356 -13.10 -3.50 -2.39
CA ASP A 356 -12.59 -2.57 -1.36
C ASP A 356 -12.22 -1.18 -1.92
N ALA A 357 -12.04 -1.05 -3.23
CA ALA A 357 -11.89 0.27 -3.86
C ALA A 357 -13.22 1.05 -3.99
N SER A 358 -14.37 0.36 -3.89
CA SER A 358 -15.68 0.95 -4.16
C SER A 358 -16.16 1.91 -3.07
N TRP A 359 -15.78 1.68 -1.81
CA TRP A 359 -16.10 2.62 -0.73
C TRP A 359 -15.35 3.95 -0.93
N LEU A 360 -14.02 3.89 -1.16
CA LEU A 360 -13.19 5.08 -1.33
C LEU A 360 -13.54 5.85 -2.61
N ALA A 361 -13.86 5.14 -3.70
CA ALA A 361 -14.30 5.74 -4.96
C ALA A 361 -15.58 6.57 -4.81
N GLY A 362 -16.49 6.17 -3.90
CA GLY A 362 -17.73 6.91 -3.63
C GLY A 362 -17.53 8.25 -2.89
N LEU A 363 -16.39 8.45 -2.22
CA LEU A 363 -16.11 9.64 -1.40
C LEU A 363 -15.40 10.77 -2.17
N ALA A 364 -14.76 10.47 -3.32
CA ALA A 364 -13.96 11.44 -4.07
C ALA A 364 -14.72 12.21 -5.16
N VAL A 365 -15.98 11.87 -5.45
CA VAL A 365 -16.80 12.50 -6.50
C VAL A 365 -17.34 13.87 -6.06
N GLY A 366 -16.55 14.91 -6.31
CA GLY A 366 -17.01 16.31 -6.35
C GLY A 366 -16.69 16.91 -7.72
N ASP A 367 -17.71 17.34 -8.46
CA ASP A 367 -17.56 17.99 -9.76
C ASP A 367 -16.97 19.40 -9.59
N SER A 368 -15.65 19.55 -9.76
CA SER A 368 -15.00 20.82 -10.07
C SER A 368 -13.58 20.61 -10.61
N ALA A 369 -13.46 20.37 -11.91
CA ALA A 369 -12.17 20.37 -12.59
C ALA A 369 -11.53 21.77 -12.51
N ARG A 370 -10.53 21.97 -11.64
CA ARG A 370 -9.62 23.11 -11.77
C ARG A 370 -8.54 22.78 -12.80
N ILE A 371 -8.76 23.28 -14.02
CA ILE A 371 -7.68 23.46 -14.99
C ILE A 371 -6.86 24.66 -14.51
N PHE A 372 -5.64 24.45 -14.00
CA PHE A 372 -4.71 25.56 -13.83
C PHE A 372 -4.17 25.98 -15.20
N PRO A 373 -4.33 27.24 -15.63
CA PRO A 373 -3.61 27.72 -16.80
C PRO A 373 -2.13 27.80 -16.46
N CYS A 374 -1.31 26.93 -17.05
CA CYS A 374 0.15 27.03 -17.06
C CYS A 374 0.65 28.18 -17.96
N ALA A 375 -0.22 29.16 -18.24
CA ALA A 375 0.12 30.29 -19.07
C ALA A 375 1.20 31.15 -18.40
N LEU A 376 1.28 31.26 -17.08
CA LEU A 376 2.14 32.29 -16.46
C LEU A 376 3.66 31.99 -16.47
N LYS A 377 4.12 30.74 -16.36
CA LYS A 377 5.57 30.44 -16.32
C LYS A 377 6.20 30.26 -17.70
N ILE A 378 5.47 29.67 -18.64
CA ILE A 378 5.96 29.43 -20.01
C ILE A 378 5.94 30.74 -20.81
N THR A 379 4.92 31.58 -20.66
CA THR A 379 4.86 32.87 -21.37
C THR A 379 5.99 33.81 -20.94
N SER A 380 6.33 33.90 -19.65
CA SER A 380 7.41 34.79 -19.19
C SER A 380 8.79 34.38 -19.76
N SER A 381 9.07 33.08 -19.83
CA SER A 381 10.34 32.55 -20.36
C SER A 381 10.43 32.69 -21.89
N VAL A 382 9.33 32.42 -22.60
CA VAL A 382 9.26 32.56 -24.07
C VAL A 382 9.27 34.04 -24.49
N VAL A 383 8.58 34.92 -23.75
CA VAL A 383 8.58 36.38 -24.01
C VAL A 383 9.96 37.00 -23.72
N ALA A 384 10.65 36.57 -22.66
CA ALA A 384 12.01 37.01 -22.35
C ALA A 384 13.02 36.55 -23.42
N ALA A 385 12.98 35.27 -23.82
CA ALA A 385 13.86 34.73 -24.85
C ALA A 385 13.64 35.40 -26.23
N THR A 386 12.38 35.68 -26.59
CA THR A 386 12.05 36.35 -27.86
C THR A 386 12.40 37.83 -27.86
N SER A 387 12.27 38.52 -26.71
CA SER A 387 12.71 39.92 -26.58
C SER A 387 14.22 40.07 -26.72
N ILE A 388 14.99 39.13 -26.16
CA ILE A 388 16.46 39.09 -26.31
C ILE A 388 16.86 38.82 -27.77
N PHE A 389 16.20 37.87 -28.44
CA PHE A 389 16.51 37.52 -29.83
C PHE A 389 16.14 38.63 -30.84
N VAL A 390 15.03 39.33 -30.60
CA VAL A 390 14.62 40.47 -31.44
C VAL A 390 15.59 41.64 -31.23
N LEU A 391 15.95 41.97 -29.98
CA LEU A 391 16.94 43.01 -29.68
C LEU A 391 18.32 42.72 -30.28
N SER A 392 18.78 41.47 -30.25
CA SER A 392 20.07 41.10 -30.88
C SER A 392 20.04 41.15 -32.41
N SER A 393 18.87 41.02 -33.02
CA SER A 393 18.70 41.08 -34.48
C SER A 393 18.60 42.51 -35.03
N PHE A 394 18.42 43.51 -34.16
CA PHE A 394 18.44 44.94 -34.52
C PHE A 394 19.80 45.61 -34.27
N TYR A 395 20.74 44.93 -33.60
CA TYR A 395 22.08 45.42 -33.27
C TYR A 395 23.20 44.80 -34.14
N LEU A 396 22.85 43.94 -35.10
CA LEU A 396 23.70 43.39 -36.18
C LEU A 396 23.11 43.84 -37.52
#